data_AF-A0A2U2ZUG9-F1
#
_entry.id   AF-A0A2U2ZUG9-F1
#
_cell.length_a   1.000
_cell.length_b   1.000
_cell.length_c   1.000
_cell.angle_alpha   90.00
_cell.angle_beta   90.00
_cell.angle_gamma   90.00
#
_symmetry.space_group_name_H-M   'P 1'
#
loop_
_entity.id
_entity.type
_entity.pdbx_description
1 polymer ?
#
loop_
_entity_poly.entity_id
_entity_poly.type
_entity_poly.pdbx_seq_one_letter_code
_entity_poly.pdbx_strand_id
1 'polypeptide(L)' 'MAGPIEHKVGWATAAAYLASSGLLGVLGAVQDNARILEPLPDSLSPLVLALVPGLLTFAAGWKARHTPRPDLGKERR' A
#
# COMPACT_ATOMS: atom_id res chain seq x y z
N MET A 1 -23.51 -10.14 -13.06
CA MET A 1 -22.54 -9.10 -13.45
C MET A 1 -21.97 -8.53 -12.15
N ALA A 2 -20.65 -8.52 -11.98
CA ALA A 2 -20.04 -7.90 -10.80
C ALA A 2 -20.30 -6.39 -10.84
N GLY A 3 -20.62 -5.80 -9.68
CA GLY A 3 -20.87 -4.37 -9.57
C GLY A 3 -19.57 -3.54 -9.58
N PRO A 4 -19.69 -2.21 -9.62
CA PRO A 4 -18.53 -1.31 -9.61
C PRO A 4 -17.61 -1.51 -8.39
N ILE A 5 -18.16 -1.95 -7.25
CA ILE A 5 -17.42 -2.15 -6.00
C ILE A 5 -16.59 -3.43 -6.08
N GLU A 6 -17.18 -4.52 -6.55
CA GLU A 6 -16.51 -5.82 -6.69
C GLU A 6 -15.33 -5.72 -7.66
N HIS A 7 -15.51 -5.02 -8.78
CA HIS A 7 -14.42 -4.74 -9.71
C HIS A 7 -13.32 -3.91 -9.07
N LYS A 8 -13.67 -2.86 -8.32
CA LYS A 8 -12.69 -2.03 -7.62
C LYS A 8 -11.90 -2.83 -6.60
N VAL A 9 -12.56 -3.65 -5.78
CA VAL A 9 -11.88 -4.47 -4.78
C VAL A 9 -10.96 -5.48 -5.45
N GLY A 10 -11.41 -6.15 -6.51
CA GLY A 10 -10.58 -7.09 -7.26
C GLY A 10 -9.29 -6.44 -7.80
N TRP A 11 -9.42 -5.28 -8.45
CA TRP A 11 -8.25 -4.54 -8.95
C TRP A 11 -7.37 -3.98 -7.83
N ALA A 12 -7.96 -3.48 -6.74
CA ALA A 12 -7.22 -3.00 -5.60
C ALA A 12 -6.40 -4.12 -4.94
N THR A 13 -6.96 -5.32 -4.81
CA THR A 13 -6.26 -6.49 -4.28
C THR A 13 -5.10 -6.90 -5.17
N ALA A 14 -5.32 -6.99 -6.49
CA ALA A 14 -4.26 -7.32 -7.44
C ALA A 14 -3.13 -6.28 -7.41
N ALA A 15 -3.49 -4.99 -7.41
CA ALA A 15 -2.52 -3.90 -7.31
C ALA A 15 -1.75 -3.94 -5.98
N ALA A 16 -2.42 -4.19 -4.86
CA ALA A 16 -1.77 -4.30 -3.55
C ALA A 16 -0.78 -5.47 -3.50
N TYR A 17 -1.13 -6.62 -4.08
CA TYR A 17 -0.23 -7.78 -4.14
C TYR A 17 1.05 -7.45 -4.93
N LEU A 18 0.89 -6.89 -6.13
CA LEU A 18 2.03 -6.53 -6.99
C LEU A 18 2.88 -5.42 -6.36
N ALA A 19 2.25 -4.39 -5.81
CA ALA A 19 2.94 -3.29 -5.13
C ALA A 19 3.70 -3.78 -3.90
N SER A 20 3.11 -4.65 -3.08
CA SER A 20 3.77 -5.21 -1.90
C SER A 20 4.95 -6.10 -2.28
N SER A 21 4.78 -6.93 -3.32
CA SER A 21 5.86 -7.79 -3.83
C SER A 21 7.03 -6.97 -4.37
N GLY A 22 6.74 -5.93 -5.16
CA GLY A 22 7.76 -5.00 -5.67
C GLY A 22 8.45 -4.23 -4.54
N LEU A 23 7.68 -3.74 -3.57
CA LEU A 23 8.21 -3.04 -2.40
C LEU A 23 9.15 -3.93 -1.58
N LEU A 24 8.80 -5.19 -1.36
CA LEU A 24 9.67 -6.14 -0.68
C LEU A 24 10.99 -6.35 -1.45
N GLY A 25 10.92 -6.47 -2.77
CA GLY A 25 12.12 -6.53 -3.61
C GLY A 25 13.02 -5.31 -3.47
N VAL A 26 12.44 -4.11 -3.47
CA VAL A 26 13.18 -2.85 -3.25
C VAL A 26 13.79 -2.79 -1.86
N LEU A 27 13.04 -3.14 -0.81
CA LEU A 27 13.53 -3.13 0.56
C LEU A 27 14.68 -4.13 0.75
N GLY A 28 14.58 -5.32 0.18
CA GLY A 28 15.69 -6.29 0.16
C GLY A 28 16.94 -5.72 -0.51
N ALA A 29 16.79 -5.11 -1.69
CA ALA A 29 17.91 -4.48 -2.39
C ALA A 29 18.56 -3.32 -1.59
N VAL A 30 17.78 -2.54 -0.85
CA VAL A 30 18.31 -1.49 0.04
C VAL A 30 19.06 -2.09 1.23
N GLN A 31 18.51 -3.15 1.84
CA GLN A 31 19.16 -3.85 2.95
C GLN A 31 20.50 -4.48 2.52
N ASP A 32 20.59 -5.02 1.30
CA ASP A 32 21.81 -5.61 0.76
C ASP A 32 22.89 -4.56 0.40
N ASN A 33 22.52 -3.27 0.32
CA ASN A 33 23.43 -2.17 0.01
C ASN A 33 23.78 -1.35 1.26
N ALA A 34 24.82 -1.80 1.98
CA ALA A 34 25.28 -1.17 3.23
C ALA A 34 25.55 0.34 3.14
N ARG A 35 25.98 0.85 1.96
CA ARG A 35 26.24 2.28 1.72
C ARG A 35 25.01 3.17 1.88
N ILE A 36 23.81 2.64 1.67
CA ILE A 36 22.56 3.41 1.74
C ILE A 36 22.15 3.61 3.21
N LEU A 37 22.46 2.63 4.07
CA LEU A 37 22.10 2.63 5.49
C LEU A 37 23.26 3.07 6.40
N GLU A 38 24.48 3.19 5.86
CA GLU A 38 25.69 3.64 6.55
C GLU A 38 25.52 4.90 7.43
N PRO A 39 24.69 5.91 7.06
CA PRO A 39 24.45 7.07 7.91
C PRO A 39 23.58 6.80 9.14
N LEU A 40 22.86 5.67 9.18
CA LEU A 40 21.95 5.31 10.27
C LEU A 40 22.62 4.31 11.24
N PRO A 41 22.40 4.47 12.56
CA PRO A 41 22.71 3.40 13.52
C PRO A 41 21.91 2.14 13.21
N ASP A 42 22.53 0.97 13.37
CA ASP A 42 21.92 -0.34 13.09
C ASP A 42 20.56 -0.54 13.80
N SER A 43 20.40 0.02 15.00
CA SER A 43 19.16 -0.04 15.77
C SER A 43 18.02 0.81 15.19
N LEU A 44 18.33 1.88 14.45
CA LEU A 44 17.34 2.78 13.85
C LEU A 44 16.98 2.40 12.42
N SER A 45 17.91 1.78 11.68
CA SER A 45 17.69 1.30 10.32
C SER A 45 16.37 0.54 10.10
N PRO A 46 16.01 -0.48 10.91
CA PRO A 46 14.75 -1.20 10.71
C PRO A 46 13.51 -0.34 10.97
N LEU A 47 13.56 0.61 11.92
CA LEU A 47 12.43 1.50 12.21
C LEU A 47 12.17 2.47 11.05
N VAL A 48 13.23 3.02 10.45
CA VAL A 48 13.10 3.93 9.30
C VAL A 48 12.62 3.18 8.06
N LEU A 49 13.13 1.97 7.81
CA LEU A 49 12.63 1.14 6.71
C LEU A 49 11.16 0.74 6.89
N ALA A 50 10.72 0.50 8.13
CA ALA A 50 9.32 0.19 8.43
C ALA A 50 8.35 1.36 8.16
N LEU A 51 8.84 2.60 8.08
CA LEU A 51 8.02 3.75 7.70
C LEU A 51 7.63 3.71 6.21
N VAL A 52 8.45 3.10 5.35
CA VAL A 52 8.23 3.12 3.89
C VAL A 52 6.89 2.46 3.51
N PRO A 53 6.57 1.23 3.95
CA PRO A 53 5.25 0.64 3.69
C PRO A 53 4.09 1.47 4.26
N GLY A 54 4.28 2.03 5.46
CA GLY A 54 3.25 2.83 6.15
C GLY A 54 2.91 4.11 5.40
N LEU A 55 3.92 4.89 5.00
CA LEU A 55 3.76 6.13 4.25
C LEU A 55 3.16 5.89 2.86
N LEU A 56 3.59 4.82 2.17
CA LEU A 56 3.02 4.43 0.88
C LEU A 56 1.54 4.07 1.03
N THR A 57 1.19 3.28 2.05
CA THR A 57 -0.20 2.89 2.33
C THR A 57 -1.06 4.12 2.66
N PHE A 58 -0.53 5.02 3.48
CA PHE A 58 -1.23 6.28 3.82
C PHE A 58 -1.47 7.13 2.57
N ALA A 59 -0.44 7.37 1.75
CA ALA A 59 -0.56 8.16 0.53
C ALA A 59 -1.52 7.53 -0.48
N ALA A 60 -1.49 6.19 -0.61
CA ALA A 60 -2.42 5.45 -1.43
C ALA A 60 -3.88 5.62 -0.96
N GLY A 61 -4.11 5.53 0.35
CA GLY A 61 -5.43 5.77 0.96
C GLY A 61 -5.91 7.21 0.77
N TRP A 62 -5.04 8.20 1.00
CA TRP A 62 -5.35 9.62 0.84
C TRP A 62 -5.76 9.96 -0.60
N LYS A 63 -5.08 9.37 -1.59
CA LYS A 63 -5.36 9.58 -3.01
C LYS A 63 -6.48 8.68 -3.55
N ALA A 64 -6.92 7.67 -2.80
CA ALA A 64 -7.90 6.70 -3.29
C ALA A 64 -9.24 7.36 -3.63
N ARG A 65 -9.72 7.11 -4.85
CA ARG A 65 -11.03 7.63 -5.28
C ARG A 65 -12.14 6.87 -4.58
N HIS A 66 -13.07 7.59 -3.95
CA HIS A 66 -14.23 6.99 -3.29
C HIS A 66 -15.25 6.50 -4.32
N THR A 67 -15.83 5.33 -4.09
CA THR A 67 -16.90 4.77 -4.93
C THR A 67 -18.22 4.92 -4.20
N PRO A 68 -19.22 5.62 -4.76
CA PRO A 68 -20.54 5.73 -4.14
C PRO A 68 -21.17 4.36 -3.87
N ARG A 69 -21.93 4.26 -2.77
CA ARG A 69 -22.72 3.08 -2.40
C ARG A 69 -24.22 3.33 -2.64
N PRO A 70 -24.74 3.07 -3.86
CA PRO A 70 -26.14 3.32 -4.19
C PRO A 70 -27.11 2.34 -3.50
N ASP A 71 -26.61 1.21 -3.02
CA ASP A 71 -27.30 0.18 -2.23
C ASP A 71 -27.78 0.73 -0.87
N LEU A 72 -26.94 1.46 -0.15
CA LEU A 72 -27.27 2.04 1.17
C LEU A 72 -28.39 3.10 1.14
N GLY A 73 -28.68 3.67 -0.03
CA GLY A 73 -29.75 4.64 -0.23
C GLY A 73 -31.09 4.03 -0.62
N LYS A 74 -31.10 2.76 -1.08
CA LYS A 74 -32.31 2.03 -1.48
C LYS A 74 -33.00 1.34 -0.30
N GLU A 75 -32.25 0.91 0.72
CA GLU A 75 -32.81 0.30 1.94
C GLU A 75 -33.49 1.29 2.90
N ARG A 76 -33.26 2.60 2.75
CA ARG A 76 -33.84 3.63 3.64
C ARG A 76 -35.13 4.28 3.10
N ARG A 77 -35.75 3.72 2.05
CA ARG A 77 -37.00 4.22 1.47
C ARG A 77 -38.09 3.18 1.48
#